data_AF-H3CYL7-F1
#
_entry.id   AF-H3CYL7-F1
#
_cell.length_a   1.000
_cell.length_b   1.000
_cell.length_c   1.000
_cell.angle_alpha   90.00
_cell.angle_beta   90.00
_cell.angle_gamma   90.00
#
_symmetry.space_group_name_H-M   'P 1'
#
loop_
_entity.id
_entity.type
_entity.pdbx_description
1 polymer ?
#
loop_
_entity_poly.entity_id
_entity_poly.type
_entity_poly.pdbx_seq_one_letter_code
_entity_poly.pdbx_strand_id
1 'polypeptide(L)'
;MISIQKKKKKKPQLGVKKSVKKEMSQNLLQWTVADVASYFSAAGFPEQAVAFRAQEIDGKSLLLMQRSDVLTGLSIRLGPALKIYERHVKVLQRTHFLEYED
;
A
#
# COMPACT_ATOMS: atom_id res chain seq x y z
N MET A 1 -45.84 13.38 -24.38
CA MET A 1 -44.96 12.21 -24.17
C MET A 1 -43.52 12.69 -24.20
N ILE A 2 -42.75 12.58 -23.13
CA ILE A 2 -41.32 12.92 -23.13
C ILE A 2 -40.54 11.66 -22.74
N SER A 3 -39.84 11.08 -23.71
CA SER A 3 -39.00 9.90 -23.52
C SER A 3 -37.63 10.31 -23.00
N ILE A 4 -37.35 10.03 -21.72
CA ILE A 4 -36.05 10.27 -21.10
C ILE A 4 -35.15 9.04 -21.33
N GLN A 5 -34.17 9.16 -22.23
CA GLN A 5 -33.14 8.14 -22.45
C GLN A 5 -32.12 8.17 -21.30
N LYS A 6 -32.11 7.12 -20.46
CA LYS A 6 -31.10 6.94 -19.40
C LYS A 6 -29.72 6.62 -20.01
N LYS A 7 -28.77 7.54 -19.91
CA LYS A 7 -27.34 7.29 -20.22
C LYS A 7 -26.79 6.19 -19.30
N LYS A 8 -26.41 5.05 -19.88
CA LYS A 8 -25.67 3.97 -19.19
C LYS A 8 -24.28 4.48 -18.78
N LYS A 9 -24.03 4.61 -17.47
CA LYS A 9 -22.68 4.85 -16.94
C LYS A 9 -21.80 3.63 -17.22
N LYS A 10 -20.73 3.80 -18.02
CA LYS A 10 -19.73 2.75 -18.27
C LYS A 10 -18.98 2.43 -16.97
N LYS A 11 -18.93 1.16 -16.58
CA LYS A 11 -18.10 0.67 -15.47
C LYS A 11 -16.62 0.85 -15.84
N PRO A 12 -15.75 1.36 -14.94
CA PRO A 12 -14.33 1.44 -15.24
C PRO A 12 -13.77 0.01 -15.30
N GLN A 13 -12.90 -0.19 -16.29
CA GLN A 13 -12.45 -1.50 -16.77
C GLN A 13 -11.50 -2.18 -15.77
N LEU A 14 -11.65 -3.50 -15.66
CA LEU A 14 -11.00 -4.43 -14.73
C LEU A 14 -9.50 -4.71 -15.07
N GLY A 15 -8.79 -3.75 -15.64
CA GLY A 15 -7.42 -3.93 -16.18
C GLY A 15 -6.29 -3.63 -15.20
N VAL A 16 -6.51 -2.77 -14.20
CA VAL A 16 -5.44 -2.28 -13.30
C VAL A 16 -5.07 -3.31 -12.22
N LYS A 17 -6.04 -4.12 -11.76
CA LYS A 17 -5.83 -5.01 -10.60
C LYS A 17 -4.87 -6.18 -10.85
N LYS A 18 -4.73 -6.63 -12.10
CA LYS A 18 -3.84 -7.75 -12.45
C LYS A 18 -2.37 -7.31 -12.59
N SER A 19 -2.12 -6.09 -13.06
CA SER A 19 -0.76 -5.58 -13.24
C SER A 19 -0.08 -5.30 -11.90
N VAL A 20 -0.81 -4.69 -10.95
CA VAL A 20 -0.29 -4.41 -9.60
C VAL A 20 0.07 -5.71 -8.86
N LYS A 21 -0.72 -6.78 -9.01
CA LYS A 21 -0.45 -8.05 -8.33
C LYS A 21 0.84 -8.74 -8.81
N LYS A 22 1.31 -8.44 -10.03
CA LYS A 22 2.49 -9.05 -10.65
C LYS A 22 3.78 -8.29 -10.34
N GLU A 23 3.73 -6.99 -10.10
CA GLU A 23 4.92 -6.21 -9.69
C GLU A 23 5.26 -6.36 -8.20
N MET A 24 4.28 -6.79 -7.40
CA MET A 24 4.40 -6.96 -5.96
C MET A 24 5.03 -8.27 -5.51
N SER A 25 5.39 -9.16 -6.43
CA SER A 25 6.11 -10.41 -6.14
C SER A 25 7.63 -10.22 -6.07
N GLN A 26 8.12 -8.97 -6.04
CA GLN A 26 9.53 -8.68 -5.86
C GLN A 26 9.89 -8.73 -4.38
N ASN A 27 11.06 -9.31 -4.09
CA ASN A 27 11.61 -9.47 -2.75
C ASN A 27 11.56 -8.12 -1.98
N LEU A 28 10.88 -8.10 -0.83
CA LEU A 28 10.73 -6.91 0.00
C LEU A 28 12.07 -6.31 0.43
N LEU A 29 13.13 -7.11 0.55
CA LEU A 29 14.48 -6.64 0.88
C LEU A 29 15.10 -5.75 -0.22
N GLN A 30 14.56 -5.79 -1.43
CA GLN A 30 15.03 -5.00 -2.57
C GLN A 30 14.16 -3.78 -2.86
N TRP A 31 13.03 -3.63 -2.16
CA TRP A 31 12.19 -2.46 -2.36
C TRP A 31 12.91 -1.19 -1.96
N THR A 32 12.95 -0.26 -2.90
CA THR A 32 13.40 1.10 -2.70
C THR A 32 12.31 1.91 -1.99
N VAL A 33 12.67 3.13 -1.56
CA VAL A 33 11.70 4.12 -1.06
C VAL A 33 10.57 4.40 -2.07
N ALA A 34 10.90 4.38 -3.38
CA ALA A 34 9.93 4.60 -4.44
C ALA A 34 8.91 3.44 -4.54
N ASP A 35 9.35 2.21 -4.33
CA ASP A 35 8.49 1.02 -4.36
C ASP A 35 7.53 1.02 -3.17
N VAL A 36 8.02 1.31 -1.96
CA VAL A 36 7.19 1.45 -0.74
C VAL A 36 6.13 2.54 -0.93
N ALA A 37 6.52 3.72 -1.41
CA ALA A 37 5.58 4.81 -1.66
C ALA A 37 4.54 4.44 -2.74
N SER A 38 4.98 3.79 -3.83
CA SER A 38 4.09 3.35 -4.91
C SER A 38 3.09 2.31 -4.42
N TYR A 39 3.51 1.37 -3.58
CA TYR A 39 2.64 0.39 -2.97
C TYR A 39 1.54 1.04 -2.13
N PHE A 40 1.90 1.91 -1.18
CA PHE A 40 0.91 2.54 -0.30
C PHE A 40 -0.02 3.49 -1.06
N SER A 41 0.48 4.16 -2.09
CA SER A 41 -0.35 4.94 -3.00
C SER A 41 -1.38 4.07 -3.72
N ALA A 42 -0.94 2.94 -4.31
CA ALA A 42 -1.82 1.98 -4.98
C ALA A 42 -2.80 1.27 -4.01
N ALA A 43 -2.43 1.12 -2.74
CA ALA A 43 -3.28 0.60 -1.68
C ALA A 43 -4.36 1.59 -1.21
N GLY A 44 -4.37 2.82 -1.72
CA GLY A 44 -5.36 3.85 -1.39
C GLY A 44 -4.92 4.82 -0.29
N PHE A 45 -3.61 4.93 -0.04
CA PHE A 45 -3.02 5.83 0.95
C PHE A 45 -2.01 6.82 0.32
N PRO A 46 -2.41 7.62 -0.70
CA PRO A 46 -1.49 8.49 -1.42
C PRO A 46 -0.88 9.59 -0.55
N GLU A 47 -1.64 10.13 0.41
CA GLU A 47 -1.11 11.13 1.36
C GLU A 47 -0.05 10.52 2.27
N GLN A 48 -0.25 9.28 2.74
CA GLN A 48 0.69 8.60 3.62
C GLN A 48 1.92 8.11 2.85
N ALA A 49 1.77 7.74 1.57
CA ALA A 49 2.90 7.43 0.71
C ALA A 49 3.93 8.57 0.64
N VAL A 50 3.47 9.83 0.69
CA VAL A 50 4.38 11.00 0.78
C VAL A 50 5.16 10.98 2.10
N ALA A 51 4.52 10.63 3.22
CA ALA A 51 5.19 10.50 4.52
C ALA A 51 6.23 9.37 4.52
N PHE A 52 5.89 8.19 3.99
CA PHE A 52 6.86 7.10 3.81
C PHE A 52 8.07 7.52 2.98
N ARG A 53 7.84 8.27 1.90
CA ARG A 53 8.92 8.80 1.07
C ARG A 53 9.78 9.85 1.79
N ALA A 54 9.15 10.77 2.50
CA ALA A 54 9.84 11.84 3.24
C ALA A 54 10.71 11.31 4.39
N GLN A 55 10.33 10.18 4.97
CA GLN A 55 11.11 9.49 5.99
C GLN A 55 12.04 8.41 5.44
N GLU A 56 12.19 8.36 4.11
CA GLU A 56 13.11 7.45 3.43
C GLU A 56 12.90 5.98 3.78
N ILE A 57 11.64 5.58 4.00
CA ILE A 57 11.30 4.21 4.36
C ILE A 57 11.44 3.32 3.11
N ASP A 58 12.50 2.52 3.09
CA ASP A 58 12.73 1.44 2.13
C ASP A 58 12.12 0.11 2.62
N GLY A 59 12.24 -0.94 1.82
CA GLY A 59 11.66 -2.25 2.16
C GLY A 59 12.24 -2.88 3.43
N LYS A 60 13.54 -2.72 3.67
CA LYS A 60 14.19 -3.22 4.89
C LYS A 60 13.67 -2.50 6.13
N SER A 61 13.58 -1.18 6.06
CA SER A 61 13.03 -0.35 7.13
C SER A 61 11.58 -0.72 7.40
N LEU A 62 10.77 -0.89 6.34
CA LEU A 62 9.37 -1.32 6.43
C LEU A 62 9.20 -2.66 7.16
N LEU A 63 10.09 -3.62 6.89
CA LEU A 63 10.08 -4.93 7.56
C LEU A 63 10.42 -4.85 9.05
N LEU A 64 11.17 -3.83 9.47
CA LEU A 64 11.54 -3.59 10.87
C LEU A 64 10.59 -2.67 11.62
N MET A 65 9.67 -1.99 10.92
CA MET A 65 8.73 -1.06 11.54
C MET A 65 7.88 -1.73 12.61
N GLN A 66 7.84 -1.10 13.77
CA GLN A 66 6.94 -1.44 14.87
C GLN A 66 5.66 -0.63 14.78
N ARG A 67 4.68 -1.03 15.60
CA ARG A 67 3.40 -0.33 15.70
C ARG A 67 3.56 1.15 16.04
N SER A 68 4.46 1.47 16.97
CA SER A 68 4.75 2.85 17.38
C SER A 68 5.20 3.70 16.18
N ASP A 69 6.07 3.17 15.34
CA ASP A 69 6.69 3.91 14.24
C ASP A 69 5.64 4.37 13.22
N VAL A 70 4.64 3.54 12.96
CA VAL A 70 3.52 3.90 12.07
C VAL A 70 2.55 4.86 12.75
N LEU A 71 2.25 4.65 14.04
CA LEU A 71 1.23 5.43 14.76
C LEU A 71 1.70 6.83 15.15
N THR A 72 3.00 7.02 15.43
CA THR A 72 3.55 8.29 15.90
C THR A 72 4.66 8.82 15.00
N GLY A 73 5.50 7.94 14.45
CA GLY A 73 6.68 8.34 13.66
C GLY A 73 6.32 9.07 12.37
N LEU A 74 5.30 8.61 11.64
CA LEU A 74 4.95 9.16 10.31
C LEU A 74 4.06 10.41 10.31
N SER A 75 3.64 10.93 11.49
CA SER A 75 2.69 12.06 11.60
C SER A 75 1.38 11.85 10.82
N ILE A 76 0.90 10.60 10.75
CA ILE A 76 -0.34 10.21 10.07
C ILE A 76 -1.51 10.26 11.08
N ARG A 77 -2.71 10.64 10.61
CA ARG A 77 -3.93 10.54 11.43
C ARG A 77 -4.14 9.10 11.93
N LEU A 78 -4.59 8.96 13.19
CA LEU A 78 -4.71 7.66 13.87
C LEU A 78 -5.49 6.60 13.05
N GLY A 79 -6.61 6.99 12.43
CA GLY A 79 -7.43 6.07 11.63
C GLY A 79 -6.67 5.41 10.46
N PRO A 80 -6.13 6.20 9.52
CA PRO A 80 -5.24 5.68 8.47
C PRO A 80 -4.03 4.90 9.01
N ALA A 81 -3.38 5.39 10.07
CA ALA A 81 -2.19 4.74 10.64
C ALA A 81 -2.50 3.31 11.13
N LEU A 82 -3.63 3.12 11.82
CA LEU A 82 -4.09 1.79 12.25
C LEU A 82 -4.38 0.86 11.07
N LYS A 83 -5.00 1.37 9.99
CA LYS A 83 -5.28 0.58 8.78
C LYS A 83 -3.99 0.14 8.09
N ILE A 84 -3.01 1.04 7.99
CA ILE A 84 -1.70 0.77 7.38
C ILE A 84 -0.97 -0.32 8.16
N TYR A 85 -0.86 -0.17 9.48
CA TYR A 85 -0.12 -1.15 10.28
C TYR A 85 -0.77 -2.54 10.23
N GLU A 86 -2.08 -2.62 10.50
CA GLU A 86 -2.76 -3.91 10.64
C GLU A 86 -2.99 -4.64 9.31
N ARG A 87 -3.20 -3.92 8.21
CA ARG A 87 -3.59 -4.53 6.92
C ARG A 87 -2.47 -4.60 5.90
N HIS A 88 -1.40 -3.84 6.09
CA HIS A 88 -0.30 -3.77 5.13
C HIS A 88 1.02 -4.16 5.76
N VAL A 89 1.51 -3.41 6.75
CA VAL A 89 2.85 -3.64 7.33
C VAL A 89 2.96 -5.05 7.91
N LYS A 90 2.03 -5.47 8.79
CA LYS A 90 2.03 -6.83 9.36
C LYS A 90 1.86 -7.93 8.33
N VAL A 91 1.12 -7.66 7.25
CA VAL A 91 0.91 -8.64 6.18
C VAL A 91 2.18 -8.83 5.38
N LEU A 92 2.82 -7.74 4.97
CA LEU A 92 4.10 -7.75 4.24
C LEU A 92 5.21 -8.42 5.08
N GLN A 93 5.32 -8.09 6.36
CA GLN A 93 6.25 -8.74 7.29
C GLN A 93 6.00 -10.25 7.36
N ARG A 94 4.75 -10.67 7.58
CA ARG A 94 4.41 -12.11 7.66
C ARG A 94 4.72 -12.84 6.36
N THR A 95 4.35 -12.27 5.21
CA THR A 95 4.60 -12.89 3.91
C THR A 95 6.11 -13.09 3.69
N HIS A 96 6.93 -12.11 4.05
CA HIS A 96 8.39 -12.25 3.95
C HIS A 96 8.92 -13.38 4.84
N PHE A 97 8.58 -13.40 6.13
CA PHE A 97 9.13 -14.40 7.05
C PHE A 97 8.62 -15.83 6.75
N LEU A 98 7.45 -15.99 6.15
CA LEU A 98 6.95 -17.30 5.71
C LEU A 98 7.64 -17.82 4.44
N GLU A 99 8.22 -16.96 3.62
CA GLU A 99 8.97 -17.36 2.41
C GLU A 99 10.41 -17.84 2.69
N TYR A 100 10.87 -17.77 3.95
CA TYR A 100 12.24 -18.10 4.37
C TYR A 100 12.33 -19.20 5.45
N GLU A 101 11.22 -19.86 5.81
CA GLU A 101 11.16 -20.94 6.81
C GLU A 101 11.03 -22.35 6.18
N ASP A 102 11.41 -22.52 4.91
CA ASP A 102 11.54 -23.83 4.22
C ASP A 102 13.00 -24.20 3.97
#